data_AF-A0A537T1D3-F1
#
_entry.id   AF-A0A537T1D3-F1
#
_cell.length_a   1.000
_cell.length_b   1.000
_cell.length_c   1.000
_cell.angle_alpha   90.00
_cell.angle_beta   90.00
_cell.angle_gamma   90.00
#
_symmetry.space_group_name_H-M   'P 1'
#
loop_
_entity.id
_entity.type
_entity.pdbx_description
1 polymer ?
#
loop_
_entity_poly.entity_id
_entity_poly.type
_entity_poly.pdbx_seq_one_letter_code
_entity_poly.pdbx_strand_id
1 'polypeptide(L)'
;MKLSARGRRILELTLPALTVVAFVAGWEAFVDLRGIAPIYLPAPSSIAEYLLRMIADGSMGFHLGVTLLRIFAGFAVAAVAGVLVGVVMGMSRIAARVADPWIAALYPLPKISLIPLHRRDL
;
A
#
# COMPACT_ATOMS: atom_id res chain seq x y z
N MET A 1 -36.36 26.18 8.28
CA MET A 1 -35.95 25.56 9.56
C MET A 1 -34.43 25.74 9.72
N LYS A 2 -33.97 26.81 10.40
CA LYS A 2 -32.53 27.09 10.58
C LYS A 2 -31.98 26.17 11.66
N LEU A 3 -31.28 25.09 11.27
CA LEU A 3 -30.63 24.19 12.23
C LEU A 3 -29.55 24.97 13.01
N SER A 4 -29.52 24.76 14.33
CA SER A 4 -28.50 25.36 15.20
C SER A 4 -27.09 24.96 14.73
N ALA A 5 -26.08 25.78 14.99
CA ALA A 5 -24.67 25.49 14.62
C ALA A 5 -24.20 24.10 15.13
N ARG A 6 -24.75 23.64 16.26
CA ARG A 6 -24.51 22.31 16.84
C ARG A 6 -25.25 21.20 16.07
N GLY A 7 -26.49 21.44 15.65
CA GLY A 7 -27.26 20.50 14.83
C GLY A 7 -26.65 20.29 13.44
N ARG A 8 -26.11 21.35 12.83
CA ARG A 8 -25.43 21.28 11.53
C ARG A 8 -24.14 20.45 11.60
N ARG A 9 -23.36 20.61 12.68
CA ARG A 9 -22.13 19.83 12.91
C ARG A 9 -22.36 18.35 13.21
N ILE A 10 -23.44 18.01 13.91
CA ILE A 10 -23.84 16.60 14.10
C ILE A 10 -24.26 16.02 12.75
N LEU A 11 -25.08 16.74 11.98
CA LEU A 11 -25.53 16.32 10.65
C LEU A 11 -24.34 16.11 9.68
N GLU A 12 -23.35 17.00 9.70
CA GLU A 12 -22.13 16.94 8.89
C GLU A 12 -21.22 15.75 9.25
N LEU A 13 -21.30 15.21 10.47
CA LEU A 13 -20.52 14.05 10.91
C LEU A 13 -21.29 12.74 10.77
N THR A 14 -22.61 12.75 10.98
CA THR A 14 -23.43 11.53 10.94
C THR A 14 -23.78 11.12 9.53
N LEU A 15 -24.00 12.06 8.59
CA LEU A 15 -24.30 11.69 7.19
C LEU A 15 -23.15 10.92 6.54
N PRO A 16 -21.88 11.37 6.60
CA PRO A 16 -20.78 10.64 6.00
C PRO A 16 -20.52 9.29 6.67
N ALA A 17 -20.67 9.20 7.99
CA ALA A 17 -20.54 7.93 8.69
C ALA A 17 -21.63 6.94 8.25
N LEU A 18 -22.88 7.42 8.11
CA LEU A 18 -24.00 6.61 7.66
C LEU A 18 -23.81 6.09 6.23
N THR A 19 -23.29 6.91 5.31
CA THR A 19 -23.03 6.47 3.93
C THR A 19 -21.97 5.39 3.87
N VAL A 20 -20.89 5.52 4.65
CA VAL A 20 -19.84 4.49 4.75
C VAL A 20 -20.41 3.20 5.33
N VAL A 21 -21.17 3.27 6.43
CA VAL A 21 -21.80 2.09 7.05
C VAL A 21 -22.76 1.40 6.07
N ALA A 22 -23.60 2.16 5.38
CA ALA A 22 -24.53 1.63 4.38
C ALA A 22 -23.79 0.95 3.22
N PHE A 23 -22.67 1.53 2.77
CA PHE A 23 -21.83 0.93 1.74
C PHE A 23 -21.22 -0.40 2.20
N VAL A 24 -20.62 -0.45 3.40
CA VAL A 24 -20.01 -1.68 3.95
C VAL A 24 -21.07 -2.76 4.15
N ALA A 25 -22.23 -2.41 4.68
CA ALA A 25 -23.35 -3.36 4.83
C ALA A 25 -23.85 -3.87 3.47
N GLY A 26 -23.92 -2.99 2.47
CA GLY A 26 -24.28 -3.36 1.09
C GLY A 26 -23.26 -4.29 0.44
N TRP A 27 -21.96 -4.06 0.67
CA TRP A 27 -20.88 -4.97 0.24
C TRP A 27 -21.03 -6.34 0.89
N GLU A 28 -21.10 -6.40 2.22
CA GLU A 28 -21.27 -7.66 2.96
C GLU A 28 -22.44 -8.48 2.40
N ALA A 29 -23.62 -7.85 2.32
CA ALA A 29 -24.81 -8.48 1.76
C ALA A 29 -24.61 -8.93 0.31
N PHE A 30 -23.92 -8.14 -0.52
CA PHE A 30 -23.66 -8.49 -1.91
C PHE A 30 -22.76 -9.73 -2.05
N VAL A 31 -21.69 -9.82 -1.25
CA VAL A 31 -20.79 -10.99 -1.25
C VAL A 31 -21.53 -12.25 -0.83
N ASP A 32 -22.28 -12.17 0.26
CA ASP A 32 -23.03 -13.30 0.82
C ASP A 32 -24.15 -13.77 -0.13
N LEU A 33 -24.95 -12.84 -0.65
CA LEU A 33 -26.06 -13.16 -1.56
C LEU A 33 -25.59 -13.73 -2.89
N ARG A 34 -24.40 -13.33 -3.36
CA ARG A 34 -23.85 -13.77 -4.66
C ARG A 34 -22.89 -14.95 -4.52
N GLY A 35 -22.60 -15.40 -3.30
CA GLY A 35 -21.69 -16.52 -3.03
C GLY A 35 -20.32 -16.31 -3.66
N ILE A 36 -19.80 -15.07 -3.67
CA ILE A 36 -18.54 -14.76 -4.31
C ILE A 36 -17.41 -15.42 -3.52
N ALA A 37 -16.52 -16.14 -4.20
CA ALA A 37 -15.42 -16.80 -3.52
C ALA A 37 -14.50 -15.76 -2.85
N PRO A 38 -14.08 -15.97 -1.58
CA PRO A 38 -13.30 -15.01 -0.81
C PRO A 38 -11.97 -14.56 -1.45
N ILE A 39 -11.44 -15.36 -2.38
CA ILE A 39 -10.23 -15.03 -3.14
C ILE A 39 -10.42 -13.85 -4.10
N TYR A 40 -11.65 -13.62 -4.58
CA TYR A 40 -11.96 -12.53 -5.50
C TYR A 40 -12.50 -11.31 -4.78
N LEU A 41 -13.39 -11.52 -3.80
CA LEU A 41 -13.97 -10.44 -3.02
C LEU A 41 -14.28 -10.93 -1.60
N PRO A 42 -13.36 -10.77 -0.64
CA PRO A 42 -13.64 -11.14 0.74
C PRO A 42 -14.70 -10.21 1.35
N ALA A 43 -15.61 -10.79 2.14
CA ALA A 43 -16.58 -10.02 2.91
C ALA A 43 -15.86 -9.16 3.97
N PRO A 44 -16.31 -7.91 4.20
CA PRO A 44 -15.77 -7.06 5.26
C PRO A 44 -15.63 -7.73 6.64
N SER A 45 -16.61 -8.56 7.03
CA SER A 45 -16.56 -9.34 8.28
C SER A 45 -15.38 -10.30 8.34
N SER A 46 -15.11 -11.01 7.23
CA SER A 46 -13.98 -11.94 7.11
C SER A 46 -12.67 -11.20 7.27
N ILE A 47 -12.52 -10.02 6.64
CA ILE A 47 -11.31 -9.18 6.78
C ILE A 47 -11.09 -8.82 8.25
N ALA A 48 -12.14 -8.38 8.95
CA ALA A 48 -12.06 -8.01 10.37
C ALA A 48 -11.67 -9.22 11.24
N GLU A 49 -12.27 -10.38 10.99
CA GLU A 49 -11.95 -11.61 11.71
C GLU A 49 -10.50 -12.04 11.51
N TYR A 50 -10.02 -12.05 10.26
CA TYR A 50 -8.61 -12.37 9.96
C TYR A 50 -7.67 -11.39 10.64
N LEU A 51 -7.98 -10.09 10.62
CA LEU A 51 -7.16 -9.07 11.30
C LEU A 51 -7.09 -9.32 12.80
N LEU A 52 -8.22 -9.58 13.46
CA LEU A 52 -8.27 -9.86 14.89
C LEU A 52 -7.51 -11.14 15.26
N ARG A 53 -7.65 -12.19 14.44
CA ARG A 53 -6.89 -13.44 14.61
C ARG A 53 -5.39 -13.19 14.51
N MET A 54 -4.93 -12.45 13.49
CA MET A 54 -3.52 -12.11 13.30
C MET A 54 -2.93 -11.22 14.40
N ILE A 55 -3.77 -10.36 14.99
CA ILE A 55 -3.37 -9.56 16.16
C ILE A 55 -3.25 -10.45 17.40
N ALA A 56 -4.23 -11.34 17.61
CA ALA A 56 -4.28 -12.23 18.78
C ALA A 56 -3.16 -13.27 18.79
N ASP A 57 -2.81 -13.84 17.64
CA ASP A 57 -1.72 -14.82 17.51
C ASP A 57 -0.33 -14.19 17.35
N GLY A 58 -0.25 -12.85 17.30
CA GLY A 58 0.99 -12.10 17.17
C GLY A 58 1.62 -12.12 15.77
N SER A 59 1.03 -12.83 14.80
CA SER A 59 1.54 -12.91 13.42
C SER A 59 1.54 -11.56 12.72
N MET A 60 0.58 -10.67 13.03
CA MET A 60 0.54 -9.31 12.48
C MET A 60 1.82 -8.53 12.79
N GLY A 61 2.28 -8.58 14.05
CA GLY A 61 3.51 -7.93 14.48
C GLY A 61 4.74 -8.53 13.80
N PHE A 62 4.78 -9.86 13.65
CA PHE A 62 5.85 -10.55 12.93
C PHE A 62 5.92 -10.13 11.45
N HIS A 63 4.80 -10.18 10.72
CA HIS A 63 4.75 -9.81 9.30
C HIS A 63 5.07 -8.34 9.06
N LEU A 64 4.58 -7.45 9.94
CA LEU A 64 4.93 -6.04 9.92
C LEU A 64 6.43 -5.85 10.16
N GLY A 65 6.99 -6.51 11.17
CA GLY A 65 8.40 -6.46 11.51
C GLY A 65 9.30 -6.91 10.36
N VAL A 66 8.97 -8.04 9.72
CA VAL A 66 9.69 -8.53 8.53
C VAL A 66 9.61 -7.53 7.37
N THR A 67 8.45 -6.91 7.15
CA THR A 67 8.27 -5.90 6.11
C THR A 67 9.12 -4.66 6.37
N LEU A 68 9.08 -4.15 7.61
CA LEU A 68 9.90 -3.01 8.03
C LEU A 68 11.39 -3.32 7.90
N LEU A 69 11.83 -4.50 8.35
CA LEU A 69 13.22 -4.94 8.23
C LEU A 69 13.66 -4.93 6.77
N ARG A 70 12.86 -5.47 5.85
CA ARG A 70 13.15 -5.46 4.41
C ARG A 70 13.25 -4.04 3.85
N ILE A 71 12.35 -3.15 4.25
CA ILE A 71 12.35 -1.75 3.81
C ILE A 71 13.62 -1.05 4.30
N PHE A 72 13.92 -1.13 5.59
CA PHE A 72 15.07 -0.45 6.18
C PHE A 72 16.40 -1.03 5.73
N ALA A 73 16.52 -2.36 5.61
CA ALA A 73 17.72 -2.99 5.10
C ALA A 73 17.96 -2.61 3.62
N GLY A 74 16.92 -2.67 2.79
CA GLY A 74 17.00 -2.25 1.39
C GLY A 74 17.34 -0.77 1.26
N PHE A 75 16.71 0.09 2.07
CA PHE A 75 17.02 1.52 2.12
C PHE A 75 18.46 1.79 2.56
N ALA A 76 18.95 1.14 3.60
CA ALA A 76 20.32 1.34 4.09
C ALA A 76 21.36 0.98 3.03
N VAL A 77 21.20 -0.17 2.36
CA VAL A 77 22.08 -0.59 1.26
C VAL A 77 22.01 0.40 0.10
N ALA A 78 20.80 0.79 -0.33
CA ALA A 78 20.61 1.73 -1.41
C ALA A 78 21.15 3.13 -1.07
N ALA A 79 20.99 3.59 0.16
CA ALA A 79 21.48 4.88 0.63
C ALA A 79 23.01 4.92 0.65
N VAL A 80 23.67 3.90 1.19
CA VAL A 80 25.14 3.81 1.19
C VAL A 80 25.66 3.78 -0.24
N ALA A 81 25.12 2.92 -1.10
CA ALA A 81 25.54 2.83 -2.50
C ALA A 81 25.28 4.15 -3.26
N GLY A 82 24.09 4.74 -3.09
CA GLY A 82 23.69 5.99 -3.74
C GLY A 82 24.56 7.18 -3.31
N VAL A 83 24.90 7.28 -2.01
CA VAL A 83 25.81 8.32 -1.50
C VAL A 83 27.21 8.14 -2.08
N LEU A 84 27.75 6.92 -2.10
CA LEU A 84 29.07 6.66 -2.67
C LEU A 84 29.13 7.03 -4.16
N VAL A 85 28.12 6.62 -4.94
CA VAL A 85 28.01 6.99 -6.36
C VAL A 85 27.88 8.50 -6.53
N GLY A 86 27.01 9.14 -5.74
CA GLY A 86 26.80 10.58 -5.79
C GLY A 86 28.07 11.40 -5.46
N VAL A 87 28.84 10.96 -4.46
CA VAL A 87 30.13 11.60 -4.11
C VAL A 87 31.13 11.45 -5.26
N VAL A 88 31.27 10.25 -5.85
CA VAL A 88 32.19 10.03 -6.99
C VAL A 88 31.78 10.88 -8.20
N MET A 89 30.49 10.99 -8.49
CA MET A 89 29.97 11.87 -9.54
C MET A 89 30.27 13.35 -9.25
N GLY A 90 30.14 13.79 -8.00
CA GLY A 90 30.46 15.16 -7.57
C GLY A 90 31.95 15.50 -7.70
N MET A 91 32.83 14.52 -7.56
CA MET A 91 34.28 14.71 -7.67
C MET A 91 34.82 14.63 -9.11
N SER A 92 34.09 14.01 -10.04
CA SER A 92 34.58 13.78 -11.41
C SER A 92 33.51 14.01 -12.48
N ARG A 93 33.80 14.95 -13.40
CA ARG A 93 32.96 15.23 -14.57
C ARG A 93 32.79 14.02 -15.50
N ILE A 94 33.77 13.13 -15.55
CA ILE A 94 33.70 11.91 -16.38
C ILE A 94 32.76 10.91 -15.72
N ALA A 95 32.87 10.70 -14.41
CA ALA A 95 32.00 9.78 -13.68
C ALA A 95 30.53 10.20 -13.76
N ALA A 96 30.24 11.50 -13.62
CA ALA A 96 28.90 12.04 -13.79
C ALA A 96 28.32 11.72 -15.19
N ARG A 97 29.06 12.04 -16.26
CA ARG A 97 28.62 11.80 -17.65
C ARG A 97 28.34 10.32 -17.95
N VAL A 98 29.08 9.41 -17.32
CA VAL A 98 28.87 7.97 -17.49
C VAL A 98 27.63 7.50 -16.72
N ALA A 99 27.43 7.97 -15.49
CA ALA A 99 26.34 7.53 -14.62
C ALA A 99 24.98 8.13 -14.97
N ASP A 100 24.94 9.38 -15.44
CA ASP A 100 23.71 10.12 -15.79
C ASP A 100 22.71 9.32 -16.66
N PRO A 101 23.11 8.71 -17.81
CA PRO A 101 22.17 7.96 -18.64
C PRO A 101 21.60 6.71 -17.94
N TRP A 102 22.38 6.05 -17.09
CA TRP A 102 21.91 4.89 -16.33
C TRP A 102 20.94 5.29 -15.22
N ILE A 103 21.24 6.36 -14.48
CA ILE A 103 20.35 6.89 -13.45
C ILE A 103 19.03 7.34 -14.08
N ALA A 104 19.09 8.05 -15.20
CA ALA A 104 17.91 8.49 -15.94
C ALA A 104 17.05 7.31 -16.44
N ALA A 105 17.67 6.22 -16.89
CA ALA A 105 16.95 5.02 -17.32
C ALA A 105 16.28 4.26 -16.17
N LEU A 106 16.90 4.23 -14.98
CA LEU A 106 16.39 3.52 -13.82
C LEU A 106 15.32 4.30 -13.04
N TYR A 107 15.37 5.64 -13.07
CA TYR A 107 14.47 6.51 -12.31
C TYR A 107 12.97 6.27 -12.57
N PRO A 108 12.49 6.15 -13.81
CA PRO A 108 11.06 5.99 -14.09
C PRO A 108 10.58 4.52 -14.07
N LEU A 109 11.41 3.53 -13.71
CA LEU A 109 11.02 2.12 -13.84
C LEU A 109 9.88 1.74 -12.89
N PRO A 110 8.69 1.36 -13.42
CA PRO A 110 7.62 0.84 -12.59
C PRO A 110 8.07 -0.51 -12.00
N LYS A 111 7.84 -0.73 -10.70
CA LYS A 111 8.10 -2.05 -10.07
C LYS A 111 7.41 -3.21 -10.81
N ILE A 112 6.25 -2.95 -11.40
CA ILE A 112 5.50 -3.94 -12.19
C ILE A 112 6.21 -4.37 -13.48
N SER A 113 7.05 -3.50 -14.07
CA SER A 113 7.79 -3.81 -15.30
C SER A 113 8.98 -4.75 -15.07
N LEU A 114 9.46 -4.81 -13.82
CA LEU A 114 10.53 -5.70 -13.41
C LEU A 114 10.04 -7.13 -13.13
N ILE A 115 8.73 -7.34 -12.97
CA ILE A 115 8.13 -8.66 -12.86
C ILE A 115 8.08 -9.24 -14.28
N PRO A 116 8.78 -10.34 -14.59
CA PRO A 116 8.67 -10.98 -15.89
C PRO A 116 7.25 -11.50 -16.06
N LEU A 117 6.45 -10.82 -16.88
CA LEU A 117 5.16 -11.34 -17.36
C LEU A 117 5.43 -12.43 -18.40
N HIS A 118 6.06 -13.52 -17.99
CA HIS A 118 6.14 -14.73 -18.80
C HIS A 118 5.19 -15.76 -18.20
N ARG A 119 3.89 -15.54 -18.37
CA ARG A 119 2.89 -16.59 -18.20
C ARG A 119 2.45 -16.99 -19.60
N ARG A 120 3.03 -18.08 -20.11
CA ARG A 120 2.73 -18.71 -21.41
C ARG A 120 1.81 -19.89 -21.17
N ASP A 121 0.64 -19.65 -20.60
CA ASP A 121 -0.29 -20.72 -20.23
C ASP A 121 -1.62 -20.13 -19.73
N LEU A 122 -2.41 -19.62 -20.69
CA LEU A 122 -3.88 -19.68 -20.75
C LEU A 122 -4.28 -19.90 -22.22
#